data_AF-A0A8H9N487-F1
#
_entry.id   AF-A0A8H9N487-F1
#
_cell.length_a   1.000
_cell.length_b   1.000
_cell.length_c   1.000
_cell.angle_alpha   90.00
_cell.angle_beta   90.00
_cell.angle_gamma   90.00
#
_symmetry.space_group_name_H-M   'P 1'
#
loop_
_entity.id
_entity.type
_entity.pdbx_description
1 polymer ?
#
loop_
_entity_poly.entity_id
_entity_poly.type
_entity_poly.pdbx_seq_one_letter_code
_entity_poly.pdbx_strand_id
1 'polypeptide(L)' 'MCRWLAYQGEPIYLDKLVYEPEHSLVHQSLEARKAVTRVNA' A
#
# COMPACT_ATOMS: atom_id res chain seq x y z
N MET A 1 3.86 -6.10 -8.72
CA MET A 1 2.94 -6.81 -7.81
C MET A 1 1.74 -5.91 -7.58
N CYS A 2 0.54 -6.27 -8.04
CA CYS A 2 -0.65 -5.46 -7.73
C CYS A 2 -1.16 -5.85 -6.34
N ARG A 3 -1.39 -4.85 -5.48
CA ARG A 3 -2.08 -4.99 -4.20
C ARG A 3 -3.34 -4.13 -4.27
N TRP A 4 -4.47 -4.73 -3.97
CA TRP A 4 -5.76 -4.06 -4.04
C TRP A 4 -6.24 -3.76 -2.64
N LEU A 5 -6.89 -2.61 -2.49
CA LEU A 5 -7.55 -2.21 -1.27
C LEU A 5 -8.94 -1.70 -1.64
N ALA A 6 -9.92 -2.19 -0.91
CA ALA A 6 -11.29 -1.74 -0.98
C ALA A 6 -11.67 -1.25 0.42
N TYR A 7 -12.39 -0.13 0.47
CA TYR A 7 -12.86 0.46 1.71
C TYR A 7 -14.35 0.73 1.58
N GLN A 8 -15.09 0.39 2.63
CA GLN A 8 -16.52 0.67 2.77
C GLN A 8 -16.76 1.22 4.17
N GLY A 9 -17.32 2.41 4.25
CA GLY A 9 -17.55 3.11 5.51
C GLY A 9 -17.68 4.61 5.31
N GLU A 10 -17.57 5.35 6.40
CA GLU A 10 -17.58 6.81 6.38
C GLU A 10 -16.37 7.37 5.62
N PRO A 11 -16.45 8.57 5.02
CA PRO A 11 -15.32 9.16 4.33
C PRO A 11 -14.12 9.34 5.27
N ILE A 12 -12.99 8.74 4.90
CA ILE A 12 -11.70 8.91 5.57
C ILE A 12 -10.62 9.31 4.58
N TYR A 13 -9.53 9.88 5.09
CA TYR A 13 -8.39 10.16 4.26
C TYR A 13 -7.69 8.87 3.79
N LEU A 14 -7.14 8.91 2.59
CA LEU A 14 -6.50 7.74 1.99
C LEU A 14 -5.22 7.32 2.74
N ASP A 15 -4.53 8.23 3.42
CA ASP A 15 -3.32 7.92 4.20
C ASP A 15 -3.58 6.94 5.35
N LYS A 16 -4.77 7.02 5.96
CA LYS A 16 -5.26 6.09 6.99
C LYS A 16 -5.27 4.64 6.52
N LEU A 17 -5.43 4.42 5.21
CA LEU A 17 -5.52 3.11 4.59
C LEU A 17 -4.20 2.67 3.96
N VAL A 18 -3.42 3.62 3.43
CA VAL A 18 -2.24 3.34 2.61
C VAL A 18 -0.94 3.40 3.41
N TYR A 19 -0.84 4.24 4.43
CA TYR A 19 0.41 4.50 5.19
C TYR A 19 0.34 4.06 6.65
N GLU A 20 -0.75 4.35 7.35
CA GLU A 20 -0.85 4.14 8.81
C GLU A 20 -0.89 2.67 9.29
N PRO A 21 -1.43 1.69 8.54
CA PRO A 21 -1.47 0.30 9.03
C PRO A 21 -0.07 -0.27 9.28
N GLU A 22 0.10 -1.08 10.33
CA GLU A 22 1.38 -1.72 10.70
C GLU A 22 2.01 -2.51 9.53
N HIS A 23 1.18 -3.09 8.66
CA HIS A 23 1.57 -3.72 7.41
C HIS A 23 1.03 -2.97 6.20
N SER A 24 1.34 -1.68 6.12
CA SER A 24 0.85 -0.78 5.08
C SER A 24 1.15 -1.29 3.66
N LEU A 25 0.30 -0.90 2.70
CA LEU A 25 0.50 -1.25 1.29
C LEU A 25 1.83 -0.72 0.75
N VAL A 26 2.27 0.43 1.26
CA VAL A 26 3.56 1.03 0.91
C VAL A 26 4.70 0.15 1.40
N HIS A 27 4.65 -0.33 2.64
CA HIS A 27 5.65 -1.26 3.17
C HIS A 27 5.69 -2.58 2.37
N GLN A 28 4.52 -3.14 2.04
CA GLN A 28 4.41 -4.35 1.21
C GLN A 28 4.95 -4.17 -0.22
N SER A 29 4.85 -2.95 -0.76
CA SER A 29 5.35 -2.62 -2.09
C SER A 29 6.88 -2.51 -2.12
N LEU A 30 7.46 -1.95 -1.05
CA LEU A 30 8.91 -1.77 -0.92
C LEU A 30 9.69 -3.09 -0.83
N GLU A 31 9.08 -4.15 -0.31
CA GLU A 31 9.72 -5.47 -0.16
C GLU A 31 9.33 -6.46 -1.26
N ALA A 32 8.69 -5.99 -2.34
CA ALA A 32 8.21 -6.84 -3.41
C ALA A 32 9.37 -7.51 -4.19
N ARG A 33 9.71 -8.75 -3.82
CA ARG A 33 10.79 -9.57 -4.44
C ARG A 33 10.65 -9.83 -5.95
N LYS A 34 9.51 -9.48 -6.56
CA LYS A 34 9.24 -9.58 -8.01
C LYS A 34 9.29 -8.23 -8.75
N ALA A 35 9.57 -7.13 -8.05
CA ALA A 35 9.74 -5.82 -8.68
C ALA A 35 11.19 -5.67 -9.18
N VAL A 36 11.36 -5.07 -10.37
CA VAL A 36 12.69 -4.82 -10.96
C VAL A 36 13.50 -3.82 -10.12
N THR A 37 12.80 -2.92 -9.41
CA THR A 37 13.35 -1.91 -8.51
C THR A 37 12.52 -1.84 -7.23
N ARG A 38 13.13 -1.39 -6.12
CA ARG A 38 12.48 -1.28 -4.80
C ARG A 38 11.29 -0.31 -4.80
N VAL A 39 11.36 0.73 -5.64
CA VAL A 39 10.31 1.71 -5.91
C VAL A 39 10.29 2.00 -7.41
N ASN A 40 9.15 2.44 -7.94
CA ASN A 40 9.10 2.97 -9.30
C ASN A 40 9.76 4.35 -9.30
N ALA A 41 10.66 4.60 -10.24
CA ALA A 41 11.27 5.91 -10.48
C ALA A 41 10.33 6.82 -11.27
#